data_AF-A0A7W0H9D2-F1
#
_entry.id   AF-A0A7W0H9D2-F1
#
_cell.length_a   1.000
_cell.length_b   1.000
_cell.length_c   1.000
_cell.angle_alpha   90.00
_cell.angle_beta   90.00
_cell.angle_gamma   90.00
#
_symmetry.space_group_name_H-M   'P 1'
#
loop_
_entity.id
_entity.type
_entity.pdbx_description
1 polymer ?
#
loop_
_entity_poly.entity_id
_entity_poly.type
_entity_poly.pdbx_seq_one_letter_code
_entity_poly.pdbx_strand_id
1 'polypeptide(L)'
;MKAANGDEYTSAGERVVANLLDAQLGSTARVWANQRVTDDRKNAEIDFFLAVPDAGFIAVEVKGGQVTYDGDHWLQTDQLGPSRRIDPVRQARDGMYALRAYVESDPRWGSRRRVRWAHAVVLPFTHVPADFATPDCPRHLVFGRNDLGELVAGLVDIPVRQRNHDRKPTAADIDVVAEILRGRGFPQADLLGVAAENDALADRLTEQQALLLQVSKLVRRMEIRGGAGSGKTWLALEQARRLQRAGERVALLCYSRGLAAYFCRVTGSWPHRERPSYVGTFHGLGIDVWGATPSDSGDEDSDYWEKRLPAQMLELAAELAAGKRFDAVVVDEAQDFADRWWPVVVSALKDPDTGRLSIFSDEGQRVFARFGGMPECQAVFVLEQILRNTRQIADTSSPWP
;
A
#
# COMPACT_ATOMS: atom_id res chain seq x y z
N MET A 1 15.82 20.22 -5.25
CA MET A 1 15.36 18.88 -5.66
C MET A 1 16.04 17.84 -4.77
N LYS A 2 15.30 17.11 -3.93
CA LYS A 2 15.75 15.76 -3.53
C LYS A 2 15.08 14.84 -4.54
N ALA A 3 15.89 14.13 -5.31
CA ALA A 3 15.46 13.29 -6.42
C ALA A 3 14.28 12.39 -6.00
N ALA A 4 13.15 12.55 -6.68
CA ALA A 4 12.03 11.62 -6.63
C ALA A 4 12.30 10.52 -7.68
N ASN A 5 12.09 9.27 -7.28
CA ASN A 5 12.17 8.11 -8.15
C ASN A 5 11.19 8.27 -9.33
N GLY A 6 11.57 7.80 -10.53
CA GLY A 6 10.85 8.00 -11.80
C GLY A 6 9.46 7.35 -11.93
N ASP A 7 8.87 6.88 -10.83
CA ASP A 7 7.58 6.19 -10.77
C ASP A 7 6.39 7.11 -10.38
N GLU A 8 6.62 8.41 -10.13
CA GLU A 8 5.56 9.35 -9.70
C GLU A 8 4.77 10.04 -10.83
N TYR A 9 5.20 9.95 -12.10
CA TYR A 9 4.55 10.68 -13.21
C TYR A 9 3.59 9.80 -14.00
N THR A 10 2.34 10.23 -14.07
CA THR A 10 1.18 9.52 -14.62
C THR A 10 1.17 9.47 -16.15
N SER A 11 1.78 10.46 -16.83
CA SER A 11 1.80 10.52 -18.31
C SER A 11 3.17 10.82 -18.93
N ALA A 12 3.32 10.49 -20.23
CA ALA A 12 4.51 10.86 -21.01
C ALA A 12 4.69 12.38 -21.16
N GLY A 13 3.57 13.13 -21.17
CA GLY A 13 3.60 14.59 -21.23
C GLY A 13 4.15 15.21 -19.95
N GLU A 14 3.69 14.73 -18.79
CA GLU A 14 4.21 15.14 -17.48
C GLU A 14 5.71 14.89 -17.37
N ARG A 15 6.20 13.73 -17.81
CA ARG A 15 7.65 13.42 -17.79
C ARG A 15 8.49 14.40 -18.60
N VAL A 16 8.02 14.81 -19.79
CA VAL A 16 8.70 15.81 -20.61
C VAL A 16 8.75 17.15 -19.88
N VAL A 17 7.63 17.58 -19.30
CA VAL A 17 7.54 18.85 -18.57
C VAL A 17 8.42 18.82 -17.31
N ALA A 18 8.38 17.74 -16.52
CA ALA A 18 9.22 17.56 -15.33
C ALA A 18 10.71 17.72 -15.66
N ASN A 19 11.19 17.05 -16.70
CA ASN A 19 12.59 17.15 -17.13
C ASN A 19 12.98 18.58 -17.54
N LEU A 20 12.07 19.32 -18.19
CA LEU A 20 12.32 20.72 -18.57
C LEU A 20 12.32 21.64 -17.36
N LEU A 21 11.41 21.42 -16.40
CA LEU A 21 11.41 22.16 -15.14
C LEU A 21 12.73 21.91 -14.39
N ASP A 22 13.19 20.66 -14.26
CA ASP A 22 14.46 20.35 -13.61
C ASP A 22 15.67 20.97 -14.33
N ALA A 23 15.63 21.06 -15.67
CA ALA A 23 16.74 21.60 -16.45
C ALA A 23 16.78 23.14 -16.49
N GLN A 24 15.63 23.81 -16.48
CA GLN A 24 15.54 25.26 -16.71
C GLN A 24 15.30 26.07 -15.43
N LEU A 25 14.82 25.45 -14.35
CA LEU A 25 14.45 26.14 -13.13
C LEU A 25 15.67 26.37 -12.22
N GLY A 26 15.84 27.59 -11.73
CA GLY A 26 16.91 27.94 -10.80
C GLY A 26 16.73 27.30 -9.40
N SER A 27 17.81 27.21 -8.64
CA SER A 27 17.86 26.53 -7.33
C SER A 27 16.98 27.15 -6.22
N THR A 28 16.48 28.36 -6.44
CA THR A 28 15.68 29.13 -5.48
C THR A 28 14.18 28.91 -5.61
N ALA A 29 13.72 28.33 -6.72
CA ALA A 29 12.32 27.99 -6.92
C ALA A 29 11.99 26.59 -6.39
N ARG A 30 10.73 26.37 -6.01
CA ARG A 30 10.22 25.05 -5.60
C ARG A 30 9.15 24.56 -6.55
N VAL A 31 9.13 23.25 -6.78
CA VAL A 31 8.16 22.56 -7.61
C VAL A 31 7.56 21.40 -6.83
N TRP A 32 6.25 21.25 -6.92
CA TRP A 32 5.51 20.07 -6.49
C TRP A 32 4.84 19.46 -7.71
N ALA A 33 4.93 18.15 -7.86
CA ALA A 33 4.22 17.41 -8.90
C ALA A 33 2.98 16.73 -8.30
N ASN A 34 1.93 16.58 -9.10
CA ASN A 34 0.71 15.85 -8.77
C ASN A 34 0.09 16.27 -7.42
N GLN A 35 0.10 17.57 -7.15
CA GLN A 35 -0.38 18.11 -5.88
C GLN A 35 -1.91 18.03 -5.84
N ARG A 36 -2.42 17.24 -4.90
CA ARG A 36 -3.85 17.15 -4.61
C ARG A 36 -4.21 18.03 -3.43
N VAL A 37 -5.27 18.81 -3.59
CA VAL A 37 -5.90 19.55 -2.51
C VAL A 37 -7.40 19.28 -2.55
N THR A 38 -7.95 19.03 -1.37
CA THR A 38 -9.39 18.83 -1.19
C THR A 38 -9.90 19.96 -0.32
N ASP A 39 -10.94 20.64 -0.80
CA ASP A 39 -11.79 21.48 0.05
C ASP A 39 -13.20 20.85 0.15
N ASP A 40 -14.06 21.45 0.98
CA ASP A 40 -15.44 20.96 1.22
C ASP A 40 -16.32 20.95 -0.04
N ARG A 41 -15.84 21.48 -1.17
CA ARG A 41 -16.60 21.66 -2.42
C ARG A 41 -16.01 20.85 -3.59
N LYS A 42 -14.70 20.58 -3.63
CA LYS A 42 -14.04 19.94 -4.78
C LYS A 42 -12.69 19.31 -4.41
N ASN A 43 -12.38 18.21 -5.09
CA ASN A 43 -11.01 17.69 -5.22
C ASN A 43 -10.35 18.36 -6.43
N ALA A 44 -9.18 18.97 -6.22
CA ALA A 44 -8.35 19.47 -7.30
C ALA A 44 -7.01 18.75 -7.29
N GLU A 45 -6.61 18.27 -8.46
CA GLU A 45 -5.29 17.74 -8.75
C GLU A 45 -4.61 18.72 -9.70
N ILE A 46 -3.35 19.04 -9.43
CA ILE A 46 -2.53 19.95 -10.23
C ILE A 46 -1.27 19.20 -10.61
N ASP A 47 -1.01 19.08 -11.91
CA ASP A 47 0.13 18.31 -12.43
C ASP A 47 1.46 18.89 -11.95
N PHE A 48 1.63 20.22 -12.04
CA PHE A 48 2.77 20.91 -11.45
C PHE A 48 2.38 22.21 -10.76
N PHE A 49 2.89 22.41 -9.56
CA PHE A 49 2.81 23.67 -8.84
C PHE A 49 4.20 24.26 -8.64
N LEU A 50 4.43 25.46 -9.17
CA LEU A 50 5.70 26.17 -9.05
C LEU A 50 5.55 27.32 -8.06
N ALA A 51 6.50 27.44 -7.15
CA ALA A 51 6.69 28.61 -6.32
C ALA A 51 8.02 29.26 -6.68
N VAL A 52 7.94 30.41 -7.35
CA VAL A 52 9.12 31.14 -7.84
C VAL A 52 9.25 32.46 -7.07
N PRO A 53 10.31 32.64 -6.27
CA PRO A 53 10.51 33.88 -5.53
C PRO A 53 10.62 35.06 -6.49
N ASP A 54 10.09 36.21 -6.07
CA ASP A 54 10.07 37.44 -6.87
C ASP A 54 9.29 37.36 -8.20
N ALA A 55 8.49 36.29 -8.40
CA ALA A 55 7.58 36.13 -9.53
C ALA A 55 6.16 35.81 -9.08
N GLY A 56 5.90 34.57 -8.62
CA GLY A 56 4.56 34.13 -8.27
C GLY A 56 4.44 32.63 -7.99
N PHE A 57 3.24 32.24 -7.56
CA PHE A 57 2.79 30.85 -7.47
C PHE A 57 2.06 30.48 -8.77
N ILE A 58 2.47 29.40 -9.43
CA ILE A 58 1.99 29.05 -10.77
C ILE A 58 1.49 27.60 -10.76
N ALA A 59 0.19 27.40 -10.99
CA ALA A 59 -0.37 26.06 -11.23
C ALA A 59 -0.28 25.74 -12.73
N VAL A 60 0.17 24.54 -13.06
CA VAL A 60 0.39 24.12 -14.44
C VAL A 60 -0.34 22.81 -14.68
N GLU A 61 -1.20 22.83 -15.69
CA GLU A 61 -1.91 21.66 -16.21
C GLU A 61 -1.21 21.18 -17.47
N VAL A 62 -0.93 19.88 -17.57
CA VAL A 62 -0.24 19.25 -18.69
C VAL A 62 -1.19 18.31 -19.41
N LYS A 63 -1.37 18.52 -20.72
CA LYS A 63 -2.09 17.56 -21.56
C LYS A 63 -1.15 16.89 -22.54
N GLY A 64 -0.93 15.59 -22.32
CA GLY A 64 -0.27 14.71 -23.28
C GLY A 64 -1.12 14.47 -24.53
N GLY A 65 -0.58 13.71 -25.49
CA GLY A 65 -1.26 13.45 -26.76
C GLY A 65 -1.36 14.68 -27.68
N GLN A 66 -2.11 14.55 -28.77
CA GLN A 66 -2.41 15.68 -29.66
C GLN A 66 -3.61 16.43 -29.10
N VAL A 67 -3.48 17.74 -28.94
CA VAL A 67 -4.56 18.62 -28.49
C VAL A 67 -4.91 19.58 -29.61
N THR A 68 -6.19 19.71 -29.93
CA THR A 68 -6.70 20.63 -30.94
C THR A 68 -7.80 21.49 -30.35
N TYR A 69 -8.12 22.60 -31.02
CA TYR A 69 -9.24 23.47 -30.71
C TYR A 69 -10.07 23.64 -31.97
N ASP A 70 -11.37 23.33 -31.91
CA ASP A 70 -12.27 23.36 -33.08
C ASP A 70 -13.01 24.69 -33.27
N GLY A 71 -12.74 25.68 -32.41
CA GLY A 71 -13.42 26.98 -32.37
C GLY A 71 -14.38 27.13 -31.19
N ASP A 72 -14.77 26.03 -30.54
CA ASP A 72 -15.64 26.02 -29.37
C ASP A 72 -15.04 25.18 -28.23
N HIS A 73 -14.43 24.04 -28.58
CA HIS A 73 -13.96 23.04 -27.63
C HIS A 73 -12.50 22.66 -27.82
N TRP A 74 -11.84 22.37 -26.69
CA TRP A 74 -10.57 21.66 -26.69
C TRP A 74 -10.82 20.16 -26.86
N LEU A 75 -10.08 19.54 -27.76
CA LEU A 75 -10.13 18.12 -28.07
C LEU A 75 -8.77 17.49 -27.80
N GLN A 76 -8.74 16.29 -27.24
CA GLN A 76 -7.53 15.52 -27.01
C GLN A 76 -7.63 14.16 -27.69
N THR A 77 -6.60 13.81 -28.45
CA THR A 77 -6.44 12.52 -29.11
C THR A 77 -5.22 11.81 -28.53
N ASP A 78 -5.46 10.72 -27.81
CA ASP A 78 -4.41 9.82 -27.36
C ASP A 78 -3.98 8.91 -28.53
N GLN A 79 -2.73 8.42 -28.51
CA GLN A 79 -1.94 7.85 -29.62
C GLN A 79 -2.70 7.14 -30.78
N LEU A 80 -3.81 6.43 -30.53
CA LEU A 80 -4.67 5.78 -31.53
C LEU A 80 -6.18 5.78 -31.14
N GLY A 81 -6.61 6.65 -30.23
CA GLY A 81 -7.97 6.66 -29.66
C GLY A 81 -8.91 7.73 -30.25
N PRO A 82 -10.22 7.66 -29.97
CA PRO A 82 -11.16 8.71 -30.35
C PRO A 82 -10.84 10.03 -29.66
N SER A 83 -11.04 11.14 -30.36
CA SER A 83 -10.90 12.48 -29.78
C SER A 83 -11.94 12.68 -28.67
N ARG A 84 -11.48 13.07 -27.49
CA ARG A 84 -12.35 13.44 -26.36
C ARG A 84 -12.34 14.94 -26.13
N ARG A 85 -13.48 15.48 -25.72
CA ARG A 85 -13.56 16.87 -25.24
C ARG A 85 -12.83 16.99 -23.89
N ILE A 86 -12.01 18.02 -23.77
CA ILE A 86 -11.31 18.40 -22.55
C ILE A 86 -11.54 19.89 -22.26
N ASP A 87 -11.15 20.33 -21.06
CA ASP A 87 -11.19 21.74 -20.67
C ASP A 87 -9.94 22.07 -19.83
N PRO A 88 -8.76 22.11 -20.46
CA PRO A 88 -7.48 22.21 -19.76
C PRO A 88 -7.32 23.57 -19.05
N VAL A 89 -7.90 24.62 -19.63
CA VAL A 89 -7.86 25.98 -19.08
C VAL A 89 -8.66 26.06 -17.79
N ARG A 90 -9.89 25.52 -17.78
CA ARG A 90 -10.69 25.44 -16.56
C ARG A 90 -10.03 24.56 -15.51
N GLN A 91 -9.43 23.43 -15.89
CA GLN A 91 -8.72 22.55 -14.95
C GLN A 91 -7.56 23.28 -14.27
N ALA A 92 -6.70 23.94 -15.05
CA ALA A 92 -5.60 24.75 -14.52
C ALA A 92 -6.08 25.87 -13.59
N ARG A 93 -7.12 26.61 -14.01
CA ARG A 93 -7.70 27.72 -13.25
C ARG A 93 -8.37 27.26 -11.96
N ASP A 94 -9.21 26.24 -12.03
CA ASP A 94 -9.92 25.70 -10.87
C ASP A 94 -8.92 25.09 -9.87
N GLY A 95 -7.88 24.41 -10.36
CA GLY A 95 -6.78 23.91 -9.53
C GLY A 95 -6.04 25.02 -8.80
N MET A 96 -5.65 26.08 -9.51
CA MET A 96 -5.02 27.26 -8.91
C MET A 96 -5.87 27.88 -7.79
N TYR A 97 -7.18 28.07 -8.02
CA TYR A 97 -8.05 28.64 -7.00
C TYR A 97 -8.24 27.71 -5.79
N ALA A 98 -8.35 26.40 -6.00
CA ALA A 98 -8.43 25.43 -4.91
C ALA A 98 -7.15 25.44 -4.06
N LEU A 99 -5.98 25.45 -4.71
CA LEU A 99 -4.70 25.51 -4.01
C LEU A 99 -4.51 26.83 -3.26
N ARG A 100 -4.89 27.95 -3.88
CA ARG A 100 -4.89 29.25 -3.24
C ARG A 100 -5.79 29.26 -2.01
N ALA A 101 -7.03 28.78 -2.13
CA ALA A 101 -7.97 28.72 -1.02
C ALA A 101 -7.45 27.83 0.11
N TYR A 102 -6.91 26.65 -0.22
CA TYR A 102 -6.29 25.74 0.74
C TYR A 102 -5.17 26.44 1.53
N VAL A 103 -4.22 27.08 0.83
CA VAL A 103 -3.11 27.81 1.46
C VAL A 103 -3.61 29.01 2.28
N GLU A 104 -4.51 29.82 1.73
CA GLU A 104 -5.00 31.04 2.39
C GLU A 104 -5.89 30.77 3.61
N SER A 105 -6.50 29.59 3.69
CA SER A 105 -7.28 29.14 4.84
C SER A 105 -6.42 28.66 6.01
N ASP A 106 -5.15 28.31 5.78
CA ASP A 106 -4.26 27.82 6.83
C ASP A 106 -3.84 28.96 7.79
N PRO A 107 -3.97 28.79 9.11
CA PRO A 107 -3.56 29.80 10.09
C PRO A 107 -2.10 30.27 9.95
N ARG A 108 -1.19 29.41 9.46
CA ARG A 108 0.24 29.75 9.23
C ARG A 108 0.41 30.79 8.12
N TRP A 109 -0.49 30.81 7.14
CA TRP A 109 -0.47 31.82 6.09
C TRP A 109 -0.73 33.22 6.66
N GLY A 110 -1.63 33.30 7.65
CA GLY A 110 -1.87 34.51 8.43
C GLY A 110 -2.32 35.69 7.56
N SER A 111 -1.60 36.81 7.65
CA SER A 111 -1.93 38.06 6.94
C SER A 111 -1.40 38.17 5.50
N ARG A 112 -0.80 37.10 4.94
CA ARG A 112 -0.13 37.09 3.62
C ARG A 112 -1.07 37.07 2.40
N ARG A 113 -2.32 37.53 2.52
CA ARG A 113 -3.44 37.31 1.57
C ARG A 113 -3.37 38.01 0.19
N ARG A 114 -2.23 38.58 -0.21
CA ARG A 114 -2.08 39.36 -1.45
C ARG A 114 -0.82 39.00 -2.23
N VAL A 115 -0.67 37.72 -2.56
CA VAL A 115 0.47 37.23 -3.35
C VAL A 115 0.01 36.87 -4.76
N ARG A 116 0.90 37.01 -5.75
CA ARG A 116 0.60 36.68 -7.15
C ARG A 116 0.42 35.18 -7.34
N TRP A 117 -0.72 34.82 -7.91
CA TRP A 117 -1.06 33.46 -8.37
C TRP A 117 -1.34 33.49 -9.86
N ALA A 118 -0.91 32.45 -10.57
CA ALA A 118 -1.12 32.28 -12.00
C ALA A 118 -1.45 30.82 -12.31
N HIS A 119 -2.02 30.58 -13.49
CA HIS A 119 -2.19 29.25 -14.03
C HIS A 119 -1.67 29.20 -15.47
N ALA A 120 -1.29 28.03 -15.94
CA ALA A 120 -0.86 27.80 -17.31
C ALA A 120 -1.25 26.39 -17.79
N VAL A 121 -1.34 26.24 -19.11
CA VAL A 121 -1.55 24.95 -19.78
C VAL A 121 -0.30 24.63 -20.61
N VAL A 122 0.22 23.42 -20.50
CA VAL A 122 1.36 22.94 -21.29
C VAL A 122 0.94 21.74 -22.15
N LEU A 123 1.17 21.86 -23.45
CA LEU A 123 0.82 20.88 -24.47
C LEU A 123 2.10 20.38 -25.16
N PRO A 124 2.89 19.50 -24.51
CA PRO A 124 4.26 19.19 -24.92
C PRO A 124 4.37 18.56 -26.32
N PHE A 125 3.28 18.00 -26.85
CA PHE A 125 3.26 17.35 -28.16
C PHE A 125 2.46 18.13 -29.23
N THR A 126 1.91 19.28 -28.89
CA THR A 126 1.04 20.08 -29.77
C THR A 126 1.72 21.40 -30.15
N HIS A 127 1.72 21.75 -31.44
CA HIS A 127 2.17 23.08 -31.86
C HIS A 127 1.05 24.10 -31.63
N VAL A 128 1.34 25.20 -30.93
CA VAL A 128 0.38 26.29 -30.68
C VAL A 128 0.79 27.53 -31.47
N PRO A 129 -0.03 27.99 -32.44
CA PRO A 129 0.24 29.18 -33.26
C PRO A 129 0.51 30.43 -32.42
N ALA A 130 1.30 31.38 -32.95
CA ALA A 130 1.66 32.61 -32.26
C ALA A 130 0.48 33.57 -32.05
N ASP A 131 -0.52 33.50 -32.93
CA ASP A 131 -1.75 34.29 -32.93
C ASP A 131 -2.93 33.58 -32.24
N PHE A 132 -2.72 32.39 -31.66
CA PHE A 132 -3.75 31.67 -30.93
C PHE A 132 -4.21 32.45 -29.69
N ALA A 133 -5.51 32.70 -29.56
CA ALA A 133 -6.11 33.19 -28.33
C ALA A 133 -7.61 32.83 -28.28
N THR A 134 -8.08 32.40 -27.11
CA THR A 134 -9.50 32.36 -26.77
C THR A 134 -9.81 33.38 -25.67
N PRO A 135 -11.08 33.77 -25.44
CA PRO A 135 -11.43 34.72 -24.38
C PRO A 135 -10.93 34.32 -22.99
N ASP A 136 -10.85 33.02 -22.72
CA ASP A 136 -10.42 32.43 -21.44
C ASP A 136 -8.97 31.94 -21.44
N CYS A 137 -8.31 31.86 -22.61
CA CYS A 137 -6.93 31.44 -22.77
C CYS A 137 -6.17 32.34 -23.77
N PRO A 138 -5.69 33.51 -23.32
CA PRO A 138 -4.74 34.30 -24.08
C PRO A 138 -3.45 33.51 -24.36
N ARG A 139 -2.76 33.81 -25.47
CA ARG A 139 -1.56 33.07 -25.92
C ARG A 139 -0.50 32.81 -24.84
N HIS A 140 -0.31 33.75 -23.94
CA HIS A 140 0.72 33.69 -22.89
C HIS A 140 0.39 32.71 -21.76
N LEU A 141 -0.81 32.13 -21.71
CA LEU A 141 -1.23 31.12 -20.72
C LEU A 141 -1.09 29.68 -21.23
N VAL A 142 -0.83 29.48 -22.52
CA VAL A 142 -0.73 28.15 -23.14
C VAL A 142 0.62 27.99 -23.84
N PHE A 143 1.32 26.90 -23.53
CA PHE A 143 2.63 26.59 -24.07
C PHE A 143 2.55 25.33 -24.91
N GLY A 144 2.86 25.45 -26.20
CA GLY A 144 2.96 24.32 -27.11
C GLY A 144 4.37 23.73 -27.14
N ARG A 145 4.54 22.67 -27.95
CA ARG A 145 5.83 22.07 -28.29
C ARG A 145 6.88 23.10 -28.75
N ASN A 146 6.45 24.14 -29.45
CA ASN A 146 7.28 25.24 -29.95
C ASN A 146 7.76 26.21 -28.85
N ASP A 147 7.22 26.15 -27.64
CA ASP A 147 7.58 27.03 -26.53
C ASP A 147 8.49 26.33 -25.49
N LEU A 148 8.70 25.01 -25.61
CA LEU A 148 9.35 24.20 -24.58
C LEU A 148 10.81 24.60 -24.28
N GLY A 149 11.51 25.19 -25.26
CA GLY A 149 12.89 25.67 -25.08
C GLY A 149 13.02 26.77 -24.03
N GLU A 150 11.98 27.58 -23.85
CA GLU A 150 11.94 28.74 -22.94
C GLU A 150 10.75 28.62 -21.96
N LEU A 151 10.33 27.37 -21.66
CA LEU A 151 9.12 27.08 -20.91
C LEU A 151 9.12 27.79 -19.56
N VAL A 152 10.18 27.64 -18.77
CA VAL A 152 10.26 28.23 -17.42
C VAL A 152 10.23 29.76 -17.49
N ALA A 153 10.96 30.37 -18.44
CA ALA A 153 10.95 31.81 -18.62
C ALA A 153 9.52 32.32 -18.93
N GLY A 154 8.81 31.63 -19.81
CA GLY A 154 7.42 31.92 -20.14
C GLY A 154 6.47 31.78 -18.94
N LEU A 155 6.59 30.69 -18.17
CA LEU A 155 5.78 30.46 -16.97
C LEU A 155 5.99 31.55 -15.90
N VAL A 156 7.24 31.92 -15.66
CA VAL A 156 7.64 32.95 -14.68
C VAL A 156 7.12 34.34 -15.07
N ASP A 157 7.04 34.62 -16.36
CA ASP A 157 6.60 35.91 -16.90
C ASP A 157 5.07 36.14 -16.70
N ILE A 158 4.26 35.08 -16.62
CA ILE A 158 2.81 35.20 -16.40
C ILE A 158 2.46 36.02 -15.15
N PRO A 159 2.89 35.62 -13.92
CA PRO A 159 2.59 36.41 -12.73
C PRO A 159 3.30 37.78 -12.76
N VAL A 160 4.46 37.93 -13.41
CA VAL A 160 5.18 39.21 -13.50
C VAL A 160 4.41 40.24 -14.32
N ARG A 161 3.75 39.82 -15.41
CA ARG A 161 2.93 40.70 -16.26
C ARG A 161 1.62 41.17 -15.63
N GLN A 162 1.18 40.56 -14.54
CA GLN A 162 -0.08 40.93 -13.89
C GLN A 162 -0.05 42.40 -13.43
N ARG A 163 -1.00 43.19 -13.91
CA ARG A 163 -1.19 44.60 -13.53
C ARG A 163 -2.15 44.72 -12.34
N ASN A 164 -1.83 44.02 -11.25
CA ASN A 164 -2.57 44.06 -9.99
C ASN A 164 -1.65 44.52 -8.84
N HIS A 165 -2.26 44.81 -7.69
CA HIS A 165 -1.55 45.23 -6.47
C HIS A 165 -1.00 44.06 -5.64
N ASP A 166 -1.06 42.83 -6.16
CA ASP A 166 -0.55 41.66 -5.45
C ASP A 166 0.99 41.70 -5.46
N ARG A 167 1.58 41.45 -4.29
CA ARG A 167 3.04 41.39 -4.15
C ARG A 167 3.58 40.06 -4.69
N LYS A 168 4.86 40.06 -5.02
CA LYS A 168 5.58 38.83 -5.36
C LYS A 168 5.86 38.02 -4.07
N PRO A 169 5.89 36.67 -4.15
CA PRO A 169 6.27 35.83 -3.01
C PRO A 169 7.75 36.01 -2.68
N THR A 170 8.05 36.06 -1.38
CA THR A 170 9.41 35.96 -0.85
C THR A 170 9.77 34.50 -0.59
N ALA A 171 11.06 34.20 -0.38
CA ALA A 171 11.49 32.86 0.03
C ALA A 171 10.75 32.35 1.28
N ALA A 172 10.49 33.24 2.26
CA ALA A 172 9.75 32.89 3.47
C ALA A 172 8.28 32.51 3.19
N ASP A 173 7.63 33.13 2.21
CA ASP A 173 6.27 32.72 1.81
C ASP A 173 6.28 31.32 1.21
N ILE A 174 7.29 31.01 0.40
CA ILE A 174 7.46 29.69 -0.23
C ILE A 174 7.71 28.61 0.82
N ASP A 175 8.46 28.92 1.88
CA ASP A 175 8.67 28.00 3.00
C ASP A 175 7.36 27.71 3.75
N VAL A 176 6.56 28.74 4.03
CA VAL A 176 5.24 28.55 4.66
C VAL A 176 4.33 27.72 3.78
N VAL A 177 4.27 27.96 2.46
CA VAL A 177 3.50 27.13 1.54
C VAL A 177 3.99 25.68 1.55
N ALA A 178 5.30 25.45 1.57
CA ALA A 178 5.87 24.11 1.66
C ALA A 178 5.45 23.37 2.94
N GLU A 179 5.40 24.07 4.08
CA GLU A 179 4.91 23.49 5.34
C GLU A 179 3.40 23.23 5.32
N ILE A 180 2.63 24.07 4.62
CA ILE A 180 1.18 23.89 4.47
C ILE A 180 0.86 22.66 3.62
N LEU A 181 1.55 22.51 2.48
CA LEU A 181 1.33 21.39 1.56
C LEU A 181 1.84 20.04 2.09
N ARG A 182 2.77 20.05 3.06
CA ARG A 182 3.16 18.83 3.78
C ARG A 182 2.08 18.26 4.70
N GLY A 183 1.00 19.00 4.98
CA GLY A 183 -0.06 18.56 5.89
C GLY A 183 0.29 18.68 7.38
N ARG A 184 -0.66 18.28 8.24
CA ARG A 184 -0.57 18.29 9.71
C ARG A 184 -1.19 17.01 10.27
N GLY A 185 -0.81 16.63 11.48
CA GLY A 185 -1.52 15.57 12.23
C GLY A 185 -1.47 14.21 11.54
N PHE A 186 -0.31 13.83 10.99
CA PHE A 186 -0.10 12.47 10.53
C PHE A 186 -0.58 11.51 11.61
N PRO A 187 -1.42 10.51 11.30
CA PRO A 187 -1.77 9.46 12.24
C PRO A 187 -0.46 8.81 12.69
N GLN A 188 -0.01 9.14 13.90
CA GLN A 188 0.97 8.32 14.58
C GLN A 188 0.22 7.07 15.03
N ALA A 189 0.88 5.92 14.98
CA ALA A 189 0.30 4.68 15.49
C ALA A 189 -0.08 4.90 16.96
N ASP A 190 -1.36 5.17 17.20
CA ASP A 190 -1.93 5.25 18.52
C ASP A 190 -2.09 3.83 19.03
N LEU A 191 -1.48 3.53 20.19
CA LEU A 191 -1.66 2.25 20.86
C LEU A 191 -3.14 1.98 21.14
N LEU A 192 -3.96 3.02 21.35
CA LEU A 192 -5.41 2.90 21.47
C LEU A 192 -6.11 2.67 20.13
N GLY A 193 -5.58 3.22 19.03
CA GLY A 193 -6.09 2.98 17.67
C GLY A 193 -5.83 1.53 17.21
N VAL A 194 -4.64 0.99 17.49
CA VAL A 194 -4.30 -0.43 17.24
C VAL A 194 -5.12 -1.35 18.15
N ALA A 195 -5.37 -0.95 19.40
CA ALA A 195 -6.26 -1.68 20.30
C ALA A 195 -7.71 -1.67 19.79
N ALA A 196 -8.22 -0.52 19.34
CA ALA A 196 -9.56 -0.38 18.77
C ALA A 196 -9.71 -1.12 17.43
N GLU A 197 -8.65 -1.20 16.62
CA GLU A 197 -8.64 -1.99 15.39
C GLU A 197 -8.58 -3.50 15.70
N ASN A 198 -7.81 -3.91 16.71
CA ASN A 198 -7.82 -5.28 17.23
C ASN A 198 -9.16 -5.65 17.88
N ASP A 199 -9.80 -4.74 18.60
CA ASP A 199 -11.12 -4.92 19.19
C ASP A 199 -12.19 -4.94 18.09
N ALA A 200 -12.10 -4.09 17.06
CA ALA A 200 -12.98 -4.12 15.90
C ALA A 200 -12.76 -5.35 14.99
N LEU A 201 -11.57 -5.95 15.02
CA LEU A 201 -11.27 -7.24 14.42
C LEU A 201 -11.79 -8.39 15.29
N ALA A 202 -11.75 -8.26 16.63
CA ALA A 202 -12.34 -9.19 17.58
C ALA A 202 -13.88 -9.16 17.58
N ASP A 203 -14.49 -7.99 17.38
CA ASP A 203 -15.93 -7.79 17.27
C ASP A 203 -16.49 -8.30 15.93
N ARG A 204 -15.64 -8.52 14.93
CA ARG A 204 -15.98 -9.16 13.64
C ARG A 204 -15.91 -10.69 13.68
N LEU A 205 -15.92 -11.28 14.86
CA LEU A 205 -16.16 -12.71 15.01
C LEU A 205 -17.58 -13.05 14.55
N THR A 206 -17.72 -13.89 13.51
CA THR A 206 -19.01 -14.57 13.30
C THR A 206 -19.27 -15.52 14.47
N GLU A 207 -20.54 -15.80 14.78
CA GLU A 207 -20.90 -16.74 15.85
C GLU A 207 -20.19 -18.10 15.68
N GLN A 208 -19.99 -18.53 14.44
CA GLN A 208 -19.23 -19.73 14.08
C GLN A 208 -17.76 -19.65 14.53
N GLN A 209 -17.07 -18.54 14.26
CA GLN A 209 -15.68 -18.34 14.68
C GLN A 209 -15.54 -18.22 16.20
N ALA A 210 -16.49 -17.57 16.86
CA ALA A 210 -16.52 -17.49 18.33
C ALA A 210 -16.71 -18.88 18.95
N LEU A 211 -17.61 -19.70 18.41
CA LEU A 211 -17.82 -21.08 18.84
C LEU A 211 -16.56 -21.93 18.64
N LEU A 212 -15.89 -21.84 17.49
CA LEU A 212 -14.66 -22.60 17.23
C LEU A 212 -13.56 -22.30 18.25
N LEU A 213 -13.37 -21.03 18.62
CA LEU A 213 -12.40 -20.66 19.65
C LEU A 213 -12.82 -21.08 21.08
N GLN A 214 -14.10 -21.42 21.32
CA GLN A 214 -14.52 -22.07 22.57
C GLN A 214 -14.25 -23.56 22.52
N VAL A 215 -14.56 -24.22 21.40
CA VAL A 215 -14.35 -25.65 21.20
C VAL A 215 -12.86 -26.01 21.23
N SER A 216 -11.98 -25.12 20.75
CA SER A 216 -10.52 -25.32 20.78
C SER A 216 -9.92 -25.47 22.19
N LYS A 217 -10.66 -25.11 23.25
CA LYS A 217 -10.26 -25.39 24.63
C LYS A 217 -10.33 -26.88 24.96
N LEU A 218 -11.33 -27.56 24.40
CA LEU A 218 -11.66 -28.96 24.65
C LEU A 218 -10.96 -29.89 23.65
N VAL A 219 -10.88 -29.46 22.39
CA VAL A 219 -10.27 -30.23 21.30
C VAL A 219 -8.80 -29.85 21.19
N ARG A 220 -7.89 -30.81 21.43
CA ARG A 220 -6.45 -30.55 21.38
C ARG A 220 -5.90 -30.59 19.95
N ARG A 221 -6.47 -31.43 19.09
CA ARG A 221 -6.08 -31.55 17.68
C ARG A 221 -7.24 -31.25 16.77
N MET A 222 -7.18 -30.12 16.08
CA MET A 222 -8.26 -29.69 15.21
C MET A 222 -7.74 -29.20 13.86
N GLU A 223 -8.52 -29.47 12.83
CA GLU A 223 -8.37 -28.87 11.51
C GLU A 223 -9.55 -27.92 11.25
N ILE A 224 -9.26 -26.74 10.72
CA ILE A 224 -10.25 -25.73 10.34
C ILE A 224 -10.04 -25.41 8.86
N ARG A 225 -11.05 -25.77 8.07
CA ARG A 225 -11.07 -25.59 6.62
C ARG A 225 -11.96 -24.43 6.22
N GLY A 226 -11.63 -23.72 5.17
CA GLY A 226 -12.51 -22.66 4.65
C GLY A 226 -11.93 -21.95 3.45
N GLY A 227 -12.77 -21.36 2.61
CA GLY A 227 -12.32 -20.63 1.40
C GLY A 227 -11.50 -19.37 1.70
N ALA A 228 -10.93 -18.76 0.67
CA ALA A 228 -10.27 -17.46 0.77
C ALA A 228 -11.20 -16.40 1.38
N GLY A 229 -10.71 -15.67 2.40
CA GLY A 229 -11.50 -14.66 3.10
C GLY A 229 -12.44 -15.19 4.19
N SER A 230 -12.41 -16.48 4.55
CA SER A 230 -13.20 -17.04 5.67
C SER A 230 -12.67 -16.70 7.08
N GLY A 231 -11.57 -15.94 7.18
CA GLY A 231 -10.98 -15.52 8.46
C GLY A 231 -10.03 -16.54 9.12
N LYS A 232 -9.58 -17.58 8.42
CA LYS A 232 -8.64 -18.60 8.94
C LYS A 232 -7.38 -18.02 9.56
N THR A 233 -6.69 -17.14 8.84
CA THR A 233 -5.46 -16.49 9.32
C THR A 233 -5.69 -15.69 10.60
N TRP A 234 -6.84 -15.05 10.73
CA TRP A 234 -7.21 -14.35 11.95
C TRP A 234 -7.48 -15.35 13.09
N LEU A 235 -8.21 -16.44 12.83
CA LEU A 235 -8.44 -17.50 13.82
C LEU A 235 -7.12 -18.16 14.28
N ALA A 236 -6.17 -18.37 13.37
CA ALA A 236 -4.85 -18.91 13.70
C ALA A 236 -4.08 -17.98 14.64
N LEU A 237 -4.05 -16.68 14.34
CA LEU A 237 -3.46 -15.65 15.21
C LEU A 237 -4.13 -15.63 16.59
N GLU A 238 -5.46 -15.56 16.63
CA GLU A 238 -6.21 -15.48 17.88
C GLU A 238 -6.08 -16.77 18.72
N GLN A 239 -6.06 -17.94 18.08
CA GLN A 239 -5.80 -19.21 18.76
C GLN A 239 -4.39 -19.22 19.39
N ALA A 240 -3.37 -18.80 18.65
CA ALA A 240 -2.01 -18.71 19.17
C ALA A 240 -1.92 -17.72 20.34
N ARG A 241 -2.57 -16.57 20.23
CA ARG A 241 -2.66 -15.54 21.28
C ARG A 241 -3.28 -16.09 22.56
N ARG A 242 -4.42 -16.79 22.46
CA ARG A 242 -5.14 -17.37 23.60
C ARG A 242 -4.33 -18.46 24.31
N LEU A 243 -3.71 -19.36 23.55
CA LEU A 243 -2.88 -20.42 24.09
C LEU A 243 -1.66 -19.85 24.82
N GLN A 244 -0.98 -18.86 24.22
CA GLN A 244 0.15 -18.20 24.86
C GLN A 244 -0.26 -17.46 26.13
N ARG A 245 -1.41 -16.77 26.10
CA ARG A 245 -1.98 -16.10 27.28
C ARG A 245 -2.35 -17.09 28.40
N ALA A 246 -2.69 -18.32 28.04
CA ALA A 246 -2.94 -19.41 28.99
C ALA A 246 -1.64 -20.01 29.57
N GLY A 247 -0.47 -19.50 29.18
CA GLY A 247 0.83 -19.94 29.68
C GLY A 247 1.48 -21.06 28.86
N GLU A 248 0.88 -21.45 27.73
CA GLU A 248 1.45 -22.47 26.84
C GLU A 248 2.57 -21.87 25.98
N ARG A 249 3.62 -22.64 25.70
CA ARG A 249 4.70 -22.25 24.79
C ARG A 249 4.24 -22.55 23.36
N VAL A 250 3.90 -21.52 22.60
CA VAL A 250 3.26 -21.68 21.28
C VAL A 250 4.22 -21.43 20.11
N ALA A 251 4.15 -22.25 19.06
CA ALA A 251 4.70 -21.94 17.74
C ALA A 251 3.57 -21.63 16.76
N LEU A 252 3.66 -20.48 16.07
CA LEU A 252 2.81 -20.11 14.95
C LEU A 252 3.61 -20.25 13.65
N LEU A 253 3.21 -21.21 12.81
CA LEU A 253 3.91 -21.62 11.60
C LEU A 253 3.12 -21.29 10.34
N CYS A 254 3.83 -20.98 9.27
CA CYS A 254 3.29 -20.93 7.91
C CYS A 254 4.35 -21.38 6.89
N TYR A 255 3.96 -21.52 5.63
CA TYR A 255 4.92 -21.78 4.54
C TYR A 255 5.59 -20.49 4.03
N SER A 256 4.80 -19.47 3.69
CA SER A 256 5.30 -18.30 2.95
C SER A 256 6.02 -17.27 3.84
N ARG A 257 7.10 -16.67 3.30
CA ARG A 257 7.84 -15.58 3.96
C ARG A 257 6.99 -14.32 4.15
N GLY A 258 6.08 -14.05 3.21
CA GLY A 258 5.15 -12.91 3.27
C GLY A 258 4.19 -13.04 4.45
N LEU A 259 3.60 -14.22 4.65
CA LEU A 259 2.72 -14.49 5.79
C LEU A 259 3.48 -14.47 7.12
N ALA A 260 4.70 -15.02 7.16
CA ALA A 260 5.57 -14.92 8.33
C ALA A 260 5.87 -13.46 8.71
N ALA A 261 6.20 -12.61 7.73
CA ALA A 261 6.42 -11.19 7.96
C ALA A 261 5.17 -10.46 8.46
N TYR A 262 3.98 -10.83 7.95
CA TYR A 262 2.71 -10.36 8.47
C TYR A 262 2.48 -10.78 9.93
N PHE A 263 2.66 -12.06 10.26
CA PHE A 263 2.53 -12.55 11.63
C PHE A 263 3.50 -11.87 12.59
N CYS A 264 4.78 -11.70 12.22
CA CYS A 264 5.76 -11.01 13.06
C CYS A 264 5.35 -9.56 13.35
N ARG A 265 4.79 -8.85 12.36
CA ARG A 265 4.30 -7.48 12.52
C ARG A 265 3.12 -7.40 13.50
N VAL A 266 2.13 -8.28 13.31
CA VAL A 266 0.92 -8.31 14.14
C VAL A 266 1.27 -8.72 15.58
N THR A 267 1.95 -9.86 15.75
CA THR A 267 2.32 -10.38 17.08
C THR A 267 3.32 -9.47 17.81
N GLY A 268 4.18 -8.74 17.09
CA GLY A 268 5.09 -7.74 17.64
C GLY A 268 4.39 -6.58 18.37
N SER A 269 3.10 -6.36 18.11
CA SER A 269 2.28 -5.38 18.82
C SER A 269 1.65 -5.91 20.11
N TRP A 270 1.59 -7.23 20.31
CA TRP A 270 0.90 -7.83 21.46
C TRP A 270 1.70 -7.67 22.76
N PRO A 271 1.07 -7.75 23.94
CA PRO A 271 1.79 -7.87 25.21
C PRO A 271 2.68 -9.12 25.24
N HIS A 272 3.82 -9.06 25.93
CA HIS A 272 4.78 -10.19 25.99
C HIS A 272 4.13 -11.52 26.41
N ARG A 273 3.13 -11.49 27.31
CA ARG A 273 2.41 -12.70 27.77
C ARG A 273 1.50 -13.32 26.72
N GLU A 274 1.26 -12.64 25.60
CA GLU A 274 0.37 -13.09 24.53
C GLU A 274 1.14 -13.40 23.24
N ARG A 275 2.42 -13.03 23.15
CA ARG A 275 3.29 -13.25 21.98
C ARG A 275 3.74 -14.71 21.88
N PRO A 276 3.43 -15.43 20.79
CA PRO A 276 3.89 -16.80 20.61
C PRO A 276 5.41 -16.90 20.77
N SER A 277 5.86 -18.03 21.30
CA SER A 277 7.28 -18.29 21.55
C SER A 277 8.09 -18.48 20.26
N TYR A 278 7.42 -18.81 19.16
CA TYR A 278 7.96 -18.77 17.81
C TYR A 278 6.88 -18.30 16.83
N VAL A 279 7.27 -17.44 15.89
CA VAL A 279 6.44 -16.96 14.78
C VAL A 279 7.31 -16.94 13.54
N GLY A 280 6.95 -17.70 12.51
CA GLY A 280 7.76 -17.74 11.30
C GLY A 280 7.41 -18.86 10.35
N THR A 281 8.28 -19.10 9.38
CA THR A 281 8.11 -20.20 8.43
C THR A 281 8.47 -21.54 9.08
N PHE A 282 7.95 -22.64 8.54
CA PHE A 282 8.40 -23.99 8.91
C PHE A 282 9.93 -24.14 8.74
N HIS A 283 10.45 -23.67 7.61
CA HIS A 283 11.88 -23.71 7.30
C HIS A 283 12.73 -22.89 8.28
N GLY A 284 12.27 -21.69 8.66
CA GLY A 284 12.95 -20.85 9.64
C GLY A 284 13.04 -21.50 11.03
N LEU A 285 12.07 -22.36 11.39
CA LEU A 285 12.15 -23.09 12.66
C LEU A 285 13.36 -24.04 12.65
N GLY A 286 13.61 -24.71 11.52
CA GLY A 286 14.72 -25.63 11.38
C GLY A 286 16.05 -24.89 11.35
N ILE A 287 16.17 -23.92 10.44
CA ILE A 287 17.43 -23.24 10.15
C ILE A 287 17.76 -22.24 11.26
N ASP A 288 16.86 -21.30 11.54
CA ASP A 288 17.16 -20.15 12.40
C ASP A 288 17.07 -20.50 13.89
N VAL A 289 16.25 -21.49 14.26
CA VAL A 289 16.00 -21.82 15.67
C VAL A 289 16.68 -23.12 16.10
N TRP A 290 16.64 -24.16 15.28
CA TRP A 290 17.20 -25.48 15.61
C TRP A 290 18.61 -25.70 15.05
N GLY A 291 19.10 -24.83 14.17
CA GLY A 291 20.46 -24.90 13.63
C GLY A 291 20.64 -25.92 12.51
N ALA A 292 19.59 -26.23 11.75
CA ALA A 292 19.71 -27.03 10.53
C ALA A 292 20.62 -26.32 9.51
N THR A 293 21.36 -27.11 8.74
CA THR A 293 22.35 -26.60 7.79
C THR A 293 21.62 -26.01 6.58
N PRO A 294 21.77 -24.71 6.25
CA PRO A 294 21.13 -24.11 5.08
C PRO A 294 21.52 -24.78 3.76
N SER A 295 20.69 -24.63 2.72
CA SER A 295 21.03 -25.06 1.36
C SER A 295 22.18 -24.23 0.79
N ASP A 296 23.21 -24.89 0.24
CA ASP A 296 24.28 -24.23 -0.53
C ASP A 296 23.79 -23.67 -1.88
N SER A 297 22.68 -24.22 -2.39
CA SER A 297 22.10 -23.90 -3.71
C SER A 297 20.92 -22.91 -3.65
N GLY A 298 20.63 -22.36 -2.47
CA GLY A 298 19.55 -21.38 -2.27
C GLY A 298 18.13 -21.96 -2.41
N ASP A 299 17.18 -21.09 -2.77
CA ASP A 299 15.73 -21.36 -2.77
C ASP A 299 15.28 -22.35 -3.88
N GLU A 300 16.13 -22.67 -4.87
CA GLU A 300 15.80 -23.52 -6.02
C GLU A 300 15.97 -25.04 -5.74
N ASP A 301 16.56 -25.40 -4.60
CA ASP A 301 16.83 -26.80 -4.23
C ASP A 301 15.61 -27.48 -3.60
N SER A 302 14.62 -27.84 -4.45
CA SER A 302 13.40 -28.51 -4.00
C SER A 302 13.65 -29.81 -3.21
N ASP A 303 14.69 -30.57 -3.56
CA ASP A 303 15.04 -31.80 -2.82
C ASP A 303 15.52 -31.49 -1.40
N TYR A 304 16.29 -30.41 -1.23
CA TYR A 304 16.66 -29.92 0.09
C TYR A 304 15.42 -29.57 0.93
N TRP A 305 14.57 -28.68 0.42
CA TRP A 305 13.44 -28.13 1.17
C TRP A 305 12.35 -29.19 1.46
N GLU A 306 12.08 -30.10 0.53
CA GLU A 306 11.02 -31.10 0.70
C GLU A 306 11.48 -32.39 1.40
N LYS A 307 12.79 -32.72 1.38
CA LYS A 307 13.27 -34.02 1.90
C LYS A 307 14.42 -33.92 2.89
N ARG A 308 15.54 -33.28 2.53
CA ARG A 308 16.75 -33.30 3.36
C ARG A 308 16.59 -32.46 4.62
N LEU A 309 16.08 -31.25 4.50
CA LEU A 309 15.85 -30.37 5.65
C LEU A 309 14.85 -30.97 6.65
N PRO A 310 13.67 -31.50 6.25
CA PRO A 310 12.77 -32.17 7.18
C PRO A 310 13.41 -33.37 7.90
N ALA A 311 14.24 -34.17 7.21
CA ALA A 311 14.97 -35.27 7.83
C ALA A 311 15.97 -34.76 8.89
N GLN A 312 16.76 -33.74 8.57
CA GLN A 312 17.66 -33.10 9.53
C GLN A 312 16.90 -32.50 10.72
N MET A 313 15.74 -31.87 10.47
CA MET A 313 14.91 -31.31 11.53
C MET A 313 14.35 -32.38 12.47
N LEU A 314 14.04 -33.59 11.98
CA LEU A 314 13.62 -34.71 12.85
C LEU A 314 14.75 -35.14 13.80
N GLU A 315 15.98 -35.25 13.29
CA GLU A 315 17.15 -35.57 14.10
C GLU A 315 17.39 -34.50 15.18
N LEU A 316 17.36 -33.22 14.78
CA LEU A 316 17.49 -32.10 15.70
C LEU A 316 16.37 -32.09 16.75
N ALA A 317 15.12 -32.33 16.35
CA ALA A 317 13.98 -32.38 17.26
C ALA A 317 14.12 -33.46 18.34
N ALA A 318 14.71 -34.62 17.99
CA ALA A 318 14.98 -35.69 18.94
C ALA A 318 15.95 -35.27 20.05
N GLU A 319 16.92 -34.41 19.72
CA GLU A 319 17.95 -33.91 20.65
C GLU A 319 17.53 -32.63 21.40
N LEU A 320 16.41 -32.00 21.04
CA LEU A 320 15.92 -30.80 21.72
C LEU A 320 15.59 -31.07 23.19
N ALA A 321 16.20 -30.28 24.09
CA ALA A 321 15.84 -30.23 25.49
C ALA A 321 14.33 -29.91 25.67
N ALA A 322 13.70 -30.47 26.71
CA ALA A 322 12.26 -30.32 26.96
C ALA A 322 11.76 -28.86 26.99
N GLY A 323 12.59 -27.92 27.45
CA GLY A 323 12.26 -26.49 27.47
C GLY A 323 12.29 -25.78 26.10
N LYS A 324 12.79 -26.43 25.06
CA LYS A 324 12.85 -25.90 23.68
C LYS A 324 11.64 -26.32 22.84
N ARG A 325 10.94 -27.39 23.23
CA ARG A 325 9.72 -27.89 22.58
C ARG A 325 8.49 -27.07 22.95
N PHE A 326 7.45 -27.12 22.13
CA PHE A 326 6.23 -26.33 22.27
C PHE A 326 5.11 -27.13 22.94
N ASP A 327 4.26 -26.47 23.72
CA ASP A 327 3.04 -27.09 24.24
C ASP A 327 1.95 -27.14 23.14
N ALA A 328 1.99 -26.16 22.23
CA ALA A 328 1.08 -26.07 21.10
C ALA A 328 1.75 -25.59 19.82
N VAL A 329 1.31 -26.13 18.69
CA VAL A 329 1.66 -25.66 17.35
C VAL A 329 0.39 -25.26 16.60
N VAL A 330 0.42 -24.06 16.02
CA VAL A 330 -0.63 -23.53 15.14
C VAL A 330 -0.04 -23.39 13.75
N VAL A 331 -0.67 -23.99 12.75
CA VAL A 331 -0.23 -23.96 11.35
C VAL A 331 -1.28 -23.27 10.50
N ASP A 332 -0.90 -22.20 9.81
CA ASP A 332 -1.73 -21.53 8.80
C ASP A 332 -1.22 -21.81 7.38
N GLU A 333 -2.13 -21.76 6.40
CA GLU A 333 -1.91 -22.20 5.02
C GLU A 333 -1.34 -23.63 4.94
N ALA A 334 -1.93 -24.54 5.71
CA ALA A 334 -1.46 -25.92 5.84
C ALA A 334 -1.52 -26.72 4.53
N GLN A 335 -2.30 -26.29 3.54
CA GLN A 335 -2.28 -26.89 2.20
C GLN A 335 -0.92 -26.75 1.49
N ASP A 336 -0.08 -25.81 1.91
CA ASP A 336 1.27 -25.63 1.36
C ASP A 336 2.33 -26.53 2.04
N PHE A 337 1.96 -27.28 3.09
CA PHE A 337 2.88 -28.18 3.78
C PHE A 337 3.04 -29.50 3.03
N ALA A 338 4.28 -29.97 2.90
CA ALA A 338 4.57 -31.28 2.35
C ALA A 338 4.34 -32.39 3.40
N ASP A 339 3.98 -33.60 2.96
CA ASP A 339 3.71 -34.75 3.85
C ASP A 339 4.86 -35.04 4.83
N ARG A 340 6.11 -34.85 4.38
CA ARG A 340 7.32 -35.08 5.17
C ARG A 340 7.55 -34.05 6.28
N TRP A 341 6.83 -32.93 6.27
CA TRP A 341 6.98 -31.86 7.25
C TRP A 341 6.14 -32.12 8.51
N TRP A 342 5.03 -32.85 8.38
CA TRP A 342 4.14 -33.13 9.51
C TRP A 342 4.79 -33.90 10.67
N PRO A 343 5.63 -34.95 10.43
CA PRO A 343 6.38 -35.59 11.50
C PRO A 343 7.27 -34.60 12.29
N VAL A 344 7.83 -33.60 11.61
CA VAL A 344 8.65 -32.56 12.23
C VAL A 344 7.78 -31.65 13.11
N VAL A 345 6.63 -31.21 12.58
CA VAL A 345 5.65 -30.41 13.34
C VAL A 345 5.22 -31.12 14.62
N VAL A 346 4.92 -32.43 14.53
CA VAL A 346 4.55 -33.24 15.70
C VAL A 346 5.71 -33.40 16.67
N SER A 347 6.93 -33.61 16.17
CA SER A 347 8.14 -33.75 17.00
C SER A 347 8.54 -32.43 17.71
N ALA A 348 8.08 -31.29 17.21
CA ALA A 348 8.25 -29.99 17.85
C ALA A 348 7.42 -29.86 19.14
N LEU A 349 6.39 -30.68 19.33
CA LEU A 349 5.56 -30.71 20.53
C LEU A 349 6.30 -31.39 21.70
N LYS A 350 6.05 -30.90 22.93
CA LYS A 350 6.53 -31.58 24.15
C LYS A 350 5.94 -32.97 24.28
N ASP A 351 4.67 -33.12 23.94
CA ASP A 351 3.95 -34.39 23.88
C ASP A 351 3.46 -34.62 22.45
N PRO A 352 4.12 -35.52 21.68
CA PRO A 352 3.74 -35.87 20.32
C PRO A 352 2.38 -36.54 20.17
N ASP A 353 1.74 -36.99 21.25
CA ASP A 353 0.44 -37.67 21.21
C ASP A 353 -0.68 -36.73 21.68
N THR A 354 -0.44 -36.00 22.78
CA THR A 354 -1.47 -35.16 23.43
C THR A 354 -1.24 -33.65 23.29
N GLY A 355 -0.13 -33.22 22.69
CA GLY A 355 0.17 -31.83 22.40
C GLY A 355 -0.88 -31.18 21.49
N ARG A 356 -1.06 -29.86 21.64
CA ARG A 356 -2.10 -29.14 20.90
C ARG A 356 -1.63 -28.83 19.48
N LEU A 357 -2.45 -29.19 18.50
CA LEU A 357 -2.21 -28.93 17.09
C LEU A 357 -3.45 -28.30 16.46
N SER A 358 -3.32 -27.09 15.94
CA SER A 358 -4.39 -26.39 15.23
C SER A 358 -3.95 -26.15 13.79
N ILE A 359 -4.66 -26.75 12.84
CA ILE A 359 -4.33 -26.71 11.41
C ILE A 359 -5.38 -25.89 10.69
N PHE A 360 -4.97 -24.89 9.92
CA PHE A 360 -5.85 -24.04 9.13
C PHE A 360 -5.52 -24.22 7.64
N SER A 361 -6.52 -24.61 6.83
CA SER A 361 -6.31 -24.93 5.41
C SER A 361 -7.41 -24.38 4.48
N ASP A 362 -7.07 -24.04 3.24
CA ASP A 362 -8.01 -23.63 2.21
C ASP A 362 -8.41 -24.81 1.29
N GLU A 363 -9.72 -25.09 1.19
CA GLU A 363 -10.22 -26.16 0.31
C GLU A 363 -10.21 -25.79 -1.18
N GLY A 364 -10.25 -24.49 -1.51
CA GLY A 364 -10.35 -24.00 -2.90
C GLY A 364 -9.02 -23.92 -3.65
N GLN A 365 -7.89 -23.97 -2.93
CA GLN A 365 -6.53 -23.91 -3.49
C GLN A 365 -5.86 -25.30 -3.57
N ARG A 366 -6.66 -26.36 -3.71
CA ARG A 366 -6.18 -27.75 -3.86
C ARG A 366 -5.55 -27.99 -5.24
N VAL A 367 -4.31 -27.55 -5.44
CA VAL A 367 -3.56 -27.79 -6.69
C VAL A 367 -2.65 -29.03 -6.60
N PHE A 368 -2.30 -29.51 -5.39
CA PHE A 368 -1.47 -30.72 -5.23
C PHE A 368 -2.01 -31.66 -4.14
N ALA A 369 -2.03 -32.97 -4.43
CA ALA A 369 -2.44 -34.05 -3.53
C ALA A 369 -1.37 -34.33 -2.45
N ARG A 370 -1.11 -33.38 -1.54
CA ARG A 370 -0.04 -33.42 -0.51
C ARG A 370 -0.55 -33.64 0.93
N PHE A 371 -1.59 -34.45 1.13
CA PHE A 371 -2.16 -34.72 2.47
C PHE A 371 -2.00 -36.18 2.94
N GLY A 372 -1.09 -36.96 2.34
CA GLY A 372 -0.81 -38.33 2.75
C GLY A 372 -0.09 -38.48 4.11
N GLY A 373 0.28 -37.38 4.79
CA GLY A 373 1.06 -37.40 6.04
C GLY A 373 0.57 -36.46 7.15
N MET A 374 -0.58 -35.79 6.98
CA MET A 374 -1.11 -34.90 8.03
C MET A 374 -1.52 -35.70 9.28
N PRO A 375 -1.23 -35.23 10.51
CA PRO A 375 -1.58 -35.95 11.72
C PRO A 375 -3.10 -36.06 11.90
N GLU A 376 -3.56 -37.17 12.48
CA GLU A 376 -4.98 -37.34 12.80
C GLU A 376 -5.48 -36.23 13.73
N CYS A 377 -6.53 -35.54 13.29
CA CYS A 377 -7.20 -34.51 14.06
C CYS A 377 -8.45 -35.10 14.72
N GLN A 378 -8.70 -34.72 15.97
CA GLN A 378 -9.88 -35.14 16.73
C GLN A 378 -11.17 -34.55 16.17
N ALA A 379 -11.09 -33.38 15.52
CA ALA A 379 -12.21 -32.74 14.85
C ALA A 379 -11.75 -31.97 13.61
N VAL A 380 -12.61 -31.95 12.59
CA VAL A 380 -12.47 -31.11 11.40
C VAL A 380 -13.67 -30.17 11.34
N PHE A 381 -13.43 -28.87 11.25
CA PHE A 381 -14.45 -27.84 11.14
C PHE A 381 -14.37 -27.16 9.78
N VAL A 382 -15.52 -26.82 9.19
CA VAL A 382 -15.60 -26.14 7.89
C VAL A 382 -16.25 -24.77 8.07
N LEU A 383 -15.58 -23.72 7.60
CA LEU A 383 -16.04 -22.34 7.58
C LEU A 383 -16.71 -22.07 6.23
N GLU A 384 -18.04 -21.94 6.25
CA GLU A 384 -18.85 -21.74 5.04
C GLU A 384 -19.03 -20.25 4.66
N GLN A 385 -18.76 -19.31 5.58
CA GLN A 385 -18.98 -17.87 5.36
C GLN A 385 -17.72 -17.14 4.89
N ILE A 386 -17.82 -16.42 3.77
CA ILE A 386 -16.78 -15.52 3.24
C ILE A 386 -16.92 -14.16 3.94
N LEU A 387 -15.95 -13.81 4.79
CA LEU A 387 -15.79 -12.48 5.36
C LEU A 387 -14.94 -11.63 4.41
N ARG A 388 -15.49 -11.27 3.25
CA ARG A 388 -15.02 -10.08 2.52
C ARG A 388 -15.88 -8.91 2.91
N ASN A 389 -15.23 -7.79 3.23
CA ASN A 389 -15.84 -6.48 3.41
C ASN A 389 -17.08 -6.32 2.53
N THR A 390 -18.23 -6.07 3.16
CA THR A 390 -19.41 -5.49 2.52
C THR A 390 -19.08 -4.06 2.10
N ARG A 391 -18.32 -3.91 1.01
CA ARG A 391 -18.37 -2.82 0.03
C ARG A 391 -17.45 -3.17 -1.15
N GLN A 392 -18.14 -3.49 -2.26
CA GLN A 392 -17.67 -3.68 -3.64
C GLN A 392 -16.97 -5.00 -4.00
N ILE A 393 -17.61 -5.66 -5.00
CA ILE A 393 -17.20 -6.81 -5.81
C ILE A 393 -17.58 -8.20 -5.26
N ALA A 394 -18.88 -8.49 -5.35
CA ALA A 394 -19.39 -9.81 -5.66
C ALA A 394 -20.08 -9.71 -7.02
N ASP A 395 -19.30 -9.80 -8.10
CA ASP A 395 -19.77 -10.08 -9.46
C ASP A 395 -18.57 -10.44 -10.33
N THR A 396 -18.03 -11.65 -10.15
CA THR A 396 -17.40 -12.47 -11.21
C THR A 396 -16.86 -13.77 -10.63
N SER A 397 -17.75 -14.76 -10.46
CA SER A 397 -17.41 -16.18 -10.64
C SER A 397 -18.62 -17.05 -10.29
N SER A 398 -19.56 -17.15 -11.21
CA SER A 398 -20.41 -18.35 -11.33
C SER A 398 -20.02 -19.04 -12.64
N PRO A 399 -19.69 -20.34 -12.62
CA PRO A 399 -19.61 -21.14 -13.84
C PRO A 399 -21.04 -21.33 -14.35
N TRP A 400 -21.30 -20.95 -15.61
CA TRP A 400 -22.53 -21.32 -16.30
C TRP A 400 -22.50 -22.83 -16.64
N PRO A 401 -23.67 -23.50 -16.69
CA PRO A 401 -23.83 -24.96 -16.65
C PRO A 401 -23.23 -25.73 -17.83
#